data_AF-A0AA86SD76-F1
#
_entry.id   AF-A0AA86SD76-F1
#
_cell.length_a   1.000
_cell.length_b   1.000
_cell.length_c   1.000
_cell.angle_alpha   90.00
_cell.angle_beta   90.00
_cell.angle_gamma   90.00
#
_symmetry.space_group_name_H-M   'P 1'
#
loop_
_entity.id
_entity.type
_entity.pdbx_description
1 polymer ?
#
loop_
_entity_poly.entity_id
_entity_poly.type
_entity_poly.pdbx_seq_one_letter_code
_entity_poly.pdbx_strand_id
1 'polypeptide(L)'
;MKSAQSLTLSILLLAFTTNLPLIFSEAPEEIKDSKGVPISPSGKYYILQFNGGPTSGGGLFLASNGNSTCQVTVMQDYYEGDHGVAVKFSTAGRSSGAIFSGTQLDIACDHRPSCASSSKWVVVSDDFPGKWLGIGGAGDHPGKKVITGTFNIQKYNGGYKFVFCLSTSTCYDIATKDDGETGRRLYSFPTTFSRVPEQVLDSQSSSTSSAEKYYILPFYSGPTGGGVAAGKTGNSTCDATVLQTSDESNRGHAVKCSRGGRKGGIFTGTPLDIEFVDKPSCASSSKWVVVSDNFPEKWVGIGGARDYPGKKIRHGTFNIQKFDAGYKLVFCATTRTCYDIGRHDDENGRRLVLTNKPFEFASYYAPTRDYD
;
A
#
# COMPACT_ATOMS: atom_id res chain seq x y z
N MET A 1 68.38 -3.18 -47.29
CA MET A 1 67.76 -2.19 -46.36
C MET A 1 66.37 -2.68 -45.99
N LYS A 2 66.22 -2.97 -44.68
CA LYS A 2 65.02 -3.18 -43.84
C LYS A 2 63.67 -3.50 -44.53
N SER A 3 63.27 -4.76 -44.41
CA SER A 3 61.90 -5.24 -44.55
C SER A 3 61.08 -4.79 -43.32
N ALA A 4 59.98 -4.07 -43.55
CA ALA A 4 59.08 -3.60 -42.51
C ALA A 4 58.01 -4.68 -42.23
N GLN A 5 58.13 -5.35 -41.07
CA GLN A 5 57.06 -6.17 -40.52
C GLN A 5 56.00 -5.26 -39.90
N SER A 6 54.83 -5.18 -40.52
CA SER A 6 53.67 -4.48 -39.95
C SER A 6 52.96 -5.41 -38.97
N LEU A 7 53.15 -5.14 -37.68
CA LEU A 7 52.44 -5.74 -36.58
C LEU A 7 51.23 -4.86 -36.25
N THR A 8 50.02 -5.24 -36.66
CA THR A 8 48.80 -4.61 -36.14
C THR A 8 47.85 -5.68 -35.60
N LEU A 9 47.99 -5.80 -34.29
CA LEU A 9 47.20 -6.49 -33.29
C LEU A 9 45.69 -6.26 -33.50
N SER A 10 44.91 -7.35 -33.61
CA SER A 10 43.44 -7.32 -33.57
C SER A 10 42.96 -6.76 -32.23
N ILE A 11 42.41 -5.55 -32.26
CA ILE A 11 41.62 -4.98 -31.16
C ILE A 11 40.18 -5.45 -31.36
N LEU A 12 39.87 -6.64 -30.82
CA LEU A 12 38.52 -7.16 -30.68
C LEU A 12 38.26 -7.34 -29.19
N LEU A 13 38.09 -6.22 -28.49
CA LEU A 13 37.70 -6.18 -27.09
C LEU A 13 36.63 -5.11 -26.88
N LEU A 14 35.52 -5.55 -26.26
CA LEU A 14 34.46 -4.77 -25.62
C LEU A 14 33.24 -4.38 -26.49
N ALA A 15 32.49 -5.39 -26.92
CA ALA A 15 31.05 -5.27 -27.15
C ALA A 15 30.29 -6.14 -26.12
N PHE A 16 30.46 -5.82 -24.83
CA PHE A 16 29.56 -6.27 -23.76
C PHE A 16 29.05 -5.03 -23.02
N THR A 17 28.23 -4.23 -23.69
CA THR A 17 27.34 -3.30 -22.99
C THR A 17 26.22 -4.14 -22.40
N THR A 18 26.38 -4.52 -21.13
CA THR A 18 25.28 -5.00 -20.30
C THR A 18 24.21 -3.92 -20.29
N ASN A 19 23.05 -4.19 -20.90
CA ASN A 19 21.81 -3.45 -20.65
C ASN A 19 21.40 -3.75 -19.20
N LEU A 20 22.04 -3.09 -18.23
CA LEU A 20 21.46 -2.94 -16.91
C LEU A 20 20.29 -1.95 -17.08
N PRO A 21 19.04 -2.33 -16.77
CA PRO A 21 18.01 -1.33 -16.62
C PRO A 21 18.42 -0.43 -15.45
N LEU A 22 18.80 0.80 -15.76
CA LEU A 22 18.91 1.87 -14.78
C LEU A 22 17.53 1.99 -14.13
N ILE A 23 17.44 1.57 -12.87
CA ILE A 23 16.30 1.90 -12.01
C ILE A 23 16.31 3.42 -11.92
N PHE A 24 15.44 4.07 -12.68
CA PHE A 24 15.19 5.50 -12.52
C PHE A 24 14.56 5.68 -11.13
N SER A 25 15.39 5.97 -10.12
CA SER A 25 14.90 6.66 -8.94
C SER A 25 14.40 8.02 -9.44
N GLU A 26 13.10 8.27 -9.29
CA GLU A 26 12.53 9.59 -9.53
C GLU A 26 13.39 10.63 -8.83
N ALA A 27 13.79 11.69 -9.55
CA ALA A 27 14.70 12.68 -8.99
C ALA A 27 14.04 13.34 -7.77
N PRO A 28 14.76 13.53 -6.65
CA PRO A 28 14.20 14.22 -5.49
C PRO A 28 13.70 15.61 -5.89
N GLU A 29 12.42 15.88 -5.65
CA GLU A 29 11.79 17.17 -5.95
C GLU A 29 11.75 18.08 -4.71
N GLU A 30 11.77 19.39 -4.92
CA GLU A 30 11.63 20.36 -3.83
C GLU A 30 10.24 20.28 -3.18
N ILE A 31 10.22 20.26 -1.85
CA ILE A 31 9.00 20.45 -1.08
C ILE A 31 8.70 21.95 -1.03
N LYS A 32 7.47 22.32 -1.39
CA LYS A 32 7.03 23.71 -1.50
C LYS A 32 5.90 23.97 -0.52
N ASP A 33 5.82 25.20 -0.03
CA ASP A 33 4.68 25.65 0.77
C ASP A 33 3.44 25.90 -0.10
N SER A 34 2.34 26.32 0.53
CA SER A 34 1.08 26.63 -0.16
C SER A 34 1.15 27.81 -1.12
N LYS A 35 2.25 28.58 -1.12
CA LYS A 35 2.53 29.67 -2.07
C LYS A 35 3.48 29.22 -3.18
N GLY A 36 3.87 27.94 -3.21
CA GLY A 36 4.80 27.39 -4.19
C GLY A 36 6.27 27.72 -3.91
N VAL A 37 6.61 28.23 -2.72
CA VAL A 37 7.98 28.58 -2.32
C VAL A 37 8.64 27.35 -1.66
N PRO A 38 9.86 26.97 -2.05
CA PRO A 38 10.56 25.85 -1.42
C PRO A 38 10.73 26.06 0.09
N ILE A 39 10.40 25.04 0.88
CA ILE A 39 10.57 25.11 2.34
C ILE A 39 12.04 24.91 2.72
N SER A 40 12.47 25.49 3.85
CA SER A 40 13.85 25.46 4.31
C SER A 40 13.95 25.20 5.82
N PRO A 41 15.12 24.74 6.32
CA PRO A 41 15.37 24.60 7.76
C PRO A 41 15.31 25.91 8.56
N SER A 42 15.43 27.06 7.90
CA SER A 42 15.34 28.38 8.55
C SER A 42 13.90 28.88 8.75
N GLY A 43 12.92 28.21 8.11
CA GLY A 43 11.51 28.59 8.18
C GLY A 43 10.75 27.97 9.35
N LYS A 44 9.55 28.51 9.58
CA LYS A 44 8.53 27.93 10.45
C LYS A 44 7.27 27.74 9.64
N TYR A 45 6.64 26.58 9.75
CA TYR A 45 5.53 26.20 8.88
C TYR A 45 4.36 25.70 9.70
N TYR A 46 3.16 26.23 9.42
CA TYR A 46 1.93 25.61 9.89
C TYR A 46 1.60 24.43 8.98
N ILE A 47 1.20 23.31 9.57
CA ILE A 47 0.81 22.12 8.85
C ILE A 47 -0.71 22.08 8.80
N LEU A 48 -1.27 22.16 7.60
CA LEU A 48 -2.71 22.18 7.37
C LEU A 48 -3.11 21.00 6.47
N GLN A 49 -4.35 20.54 6.60
CA GLN A 49 -4.90 19.50 5.74
C GLN A 49 -4.97 19.98 4.28
N PHE A 50 -4.45 19.18 3.34
CA PHE A 50 -4.55 19.47 1.92
C PHE A 50 -5.91 19.02 1.37
N ASN A 51 -6.65 19.95 0.74
CA ASN A 51 -8.01 19.82 0.19
C ASN A 51 -9.09 19.45 1.24
N GLY A 52 -9.96 20.41 1.56
CA GLY A 52 -11.09 20.23 2.48
C GLY A 52 -12.09 19.19 1.98
N GLY A 53 -12.27 18.12 2.74
CA GLY A 53 -13.31 17.10 2.56
C GLY A 53 -14.09 16.90 3.86
N PRO A 54 -15.01 15.92 3.95
CA PRO A 54 -15.86 15.71 5.13
C PRO A 54 -15.11 15.35 6.44
N THR A 55 -13.80 15.13 6.38
CA THR A 55 -12.88 14.95 7.53
C THR A 55 -11.90 16.11 7.67
N SER A 56 -12.26 17.29 7.17
CA SER A 56 -11.44 18.49 7.28
C SER A 56 -11.13 18.81 8.75
N GLY A 57 -9.97 19.43 8.95
CA GLY A 57 -9.39 19.69 10.25
C GLY A 57 -8.40 20.85 10.16
N GLY A 58 -8.16 21.46 11.31
CA GLY A 58 -7.21 22.56 11.46
C GLY A 58 -5.77 22.09 11.45
N GLY A 59 -4.92 22.94 12.00
CA GLY A 59 -3.50 22.70 12.17
C GLY A 59 -3.19 21.73 13.30
N LEU A 60 -1.89 21.53 13.50
CA LEU A 60 -1.39 20.64 14.55
C LEU A 60 -1.32 21.38 15.88
N PHE A 61 -1.65 20.72 16.99
CA PHE A 61 -1.50 21.29 18.33
C PHE A 61 -0.98 20.25 19.31
N LEU A 62 -0.60 20.71 20.50
CA LEU A 62 -0.11 19.86 21.59
C LEU A 62 -1.22 19.67 22.62
N ALA A 63 -1.52 18.41 22.93
CA ALA A 63 -2.55 18.03 23.88
C ALA A 63 -1.99 17.14 24.99
N SER A 64 -2.73 17.10 26.09
CA SER A 64 -2.56 16.08 27.13
C SER A 64 -3.38 14.85 26.74
N ASN A 65 -2.81 13.66 26.92
CA ASN A 65 -3.47 12.39 26.63
C ASN A 65 -3.47 11.52 27.89
N GLY A 66 -4.63 10.94 28.21
CA GLY A 66 -4.85 10.10 29.39
C GLY A 66 -4.49 10.84 30.69
N ASN A 67 -3.62 10.25 31.50
CA ASN A 67 -3.18 10.81 32.79
C ASN A 67 -1.98 11.77 32.68
N SER A 68 -1.57 12.17 31.47
CA SER A 68 -0.45 13.11 31.32
C SER A 68 -0.83 14.51 31.79
N THR A 69 -0.04 15.08 32.69
CA THR A 69 -0.16 16.49 33.09
C THR A 69 0.53 17.45 32.12
N CYS A 70 1.33 16.92 31.18
CA CYS A 70 2.06 17.71 30.19
C CYS A 70 1.47 17.50 28.79
N GLN A 71 1.39 18.59 28.01
CA GLN A 71 0.89 18.58 26.64
C GLN A 71 1.96 18.06 25.67
N VAL A 72 2.13 16.75 25.63
CA VAL A 72 3.23 16.10 24.87
C VAL A 72 2.74 15.26 23.70
N THR A 73 1.44 15.24 23.42
CA THR A 73 0.85 14.51 22.29
C THR A 73 0.57 15.46 21.13
N VAL A 74 1.01 15.10 19.92
CA VAL A 74 0.74 15.88 18.71
C VAL A 74 -0.60 15.45 18.13
N MET A 75 -1.53 16.39 18.00
CA MET A 75 -2.88 16.18 17.48
C MET A 75 -3.17 17.14 16.34
N GLN A 76 -4.18 16.82 15.53
CA GLN A 76 -4.78 17.71 14.55
C GLN A 76 -6.10 18.25 15.10
N ASP A 77 -6.32 19.56 14.99
CA ASP A 77 -7.57 20.19 15.43
C ASP A 77 -8.74 19.77 14.52
N TYR A 78 -9.95 19.72 15.07
CA TYR A 78 -11.17 19.52 14.30
C TYR A 78 -11.56 20.78 13.52
N TYR A 79 -11.25 21.95 14.06
CA TYR A 79 -11.65 23.25 13.50
C TYR A 79 -10.64 23.76 12.48
N GLU A 80 -11.04 23.83 11.22
CA GLU A 80 -10.21 24.28 10.09
C GLU A 80 -9.63 25.69 10.24
N GLY A 81 -10.27 26.55 11.04
CA GLY A 81 -9.81 27.93 11.25
C GLY A 81 -8.62 28.05 12.19
N ASP A 82 -8.33 27.03 13.00
CA ASP A 82 -7.15 27.02 13.85
C ASP A 82 -5.94 26.52 13.07
N HIS A 83 -4.88 27.33 13.03
CA HIS A 83 -3.62 26.97 12.38
C HIS A 83 -2.69 26.17 13.30
N GLY A 84 -2.99 26.13 14.60
CA GLY A 84 -2.25 25.41 15.61
C GLY A 84 -0.82 25.93 15.82
N VAL A 85 0.08 25.03 16.21
CA VAL A 85 1.50 25.28 16.41
C VAL A 85 2.28 25.06 15.12
N ALA A 86 3.15 26.01 14.79
CA ALA A 86 4.10 25.85 13.69
C ALA A 86 5.15 24.78 14.01
N VAL A 87 5.73 24.17 12.97
CA VAL A 87 6.87 23.26 13.07
C VAL A 87 8.11 23.83 12.40
N LYS A 88 9.26 23.35 12.84
CA LYS A 88 10.59 23.60 12.28
C LYS A 88 11.17 22.29 11.78
N PHE A 89 11.86 22.37 10.65
CA PHE A 89 12.58 21.25 10.05
C PHE A 89 14.08 21.42 10.28
N SER A 90 14.77 20.34 10.58
CA SER A 90 16.23 20.35 10.72
C SER A 90 16.84 19.19 9.94
N THR A 91 17.79 19.50 9.07
CA THR A 91 18.56 18.53 8.29
C THR A 91 19.95 18.38 8.91
N ALA A 92 20.48 17.17 8.99
CA ALA A 92 21.81 16.92 9.54
C ALA A 92 22.87 17.75 8.79
N GLY A 93 23.57 18.64 9.50
CA GLY A 93 24.66 19.44 8.96
C GLY A 93 24.25 20.57 8.00
N ARG A 94 22.95 20.85 7.80
CA ARG A 94 22.49 21.91 6.90
C ARG A 94 21.42 22.79 7.55
N SER A 95 21.67 24.10 7.58
CA SER A 95 20.81 25.11 8.21
C SER A 95 20.04 25.99 7.21
N SER A 96 20.29 25.83 5.90
CA SER A 96 19.68 26.64 4.84
C SER A 96 19.49 25.84 3.54
N GLY A 97 18.71 26.38 2.60
CA GLY A 97 18.42 25.75 1.30
C GLY A 97 17.14 24.92 1.27
N ALA A 98 16.67 24.61 0.06
CA ALA A 98 15.42 23.89 -0.19
C ALA A 98 15.47 22.45 0.32
N ILE A 99 14.42 22.01 1.02
CA ILE A 99 14.25 20.62 1.45
C ILE A 99 13.62 19.82 0.30
N PHE A 100 14.18 18.66 0.01
CA PHE A 100 13.70 17.76 -1.06
C PHE A 100 12.89 16.59 -0.50
N SER A 101 11.99 16.06 -1.31
CA SER A 101 11.23 14.84 -1.00
C SER A 101 12.18 13.70 -0.60
N GLY A 102 11.83 12.98 0.48
CA GLY A 102 12.65 11.90 1.02
C GLY A 102 13.87 12.33 1.85
N THR A 103 14.16 13.63 1.97
CA THR A 103 15.24 14.12 2.85
C THR A 103 14.94 13.72 4.29
N GLN A 104 15.94 13.19 5.01
CA GLN A 104 15.82 12.88 6.44
C GLN A 104 15.83 14.17 7.28
N LEU A 105 14.88 14.27 8.20
CA LEU A 105 14.57 15.44 8.99
C LEU A 105 14.36 15.08 10.45
N ASP A 106 14.82 15.97 11.33
CA ASP A 106 14.20 16.19 12.62
C ASP A 106 13.06 17.22 12.46
N ILE A 107 11.93 16.97 13.11
CA ILE A 107 10.79 17.88 13.15
C ILE A 107 10.61 18.32 14.61
N ALA A 108 10.41 19.61 14.85
CA ALA A 108 10.12 20.12 16.19
C ALA A 108 8.99 21.15 16.15
N CYS A 109 8.09 21.12 17.13
CA CYS A 109 7.14 22.21 17.32
C CYS A 109 7.90 23.49 17.69
N ASP A 110 7.46 24.63 17.16
CA ASP A 110 8.06 25.93 17.48
C ASP A 110 7.82 26.33 18.94
N HIS A 111 6.72 25.84 19.52
CA HIS A 111 6.44 25.93 20.95
C HIS A 111 6.86 24.63 21.67
N ARG A 112 7.55 24.79 22.80
CA ARG A 112 7.88 23.72 23.76
C ARG A 112 7.17 24.02 25.09
N PRO A 113 6.26 23.16 25.56
CA PRO A 113 5.71 23.26 26.91
C PRO A 113 6.84 23.27 27.95
N SER A 114 6.70 24.06 29.01
CA SER A 114 7.74 24.18 30.05
C SER A 114 8.09 22.83 30.69
N CYS A 115 7.10 21.94 30.82
CA CYS A 115 7.20 20.60 31.37
C CYS A 115 7.86 19.56 30.45
N ALA A 116 7.98 19.83 29.14
CA ALA A 116 8.51 18.85 28.19
C ALA A 116 10.02 19.05 27.98
N SER A 117 10.84 18.00 28.00
CA SER A 117 12.29 18.13 27.81
C SER A 117 12.71 18.69 26.43
N SER A 118 11.87 18.51 25.41
CA SER A 118 12.09 18.99 24.05
C SER A 118 10.76 19.16 23.29
N SER A 119 10.74 19.97 22.23
CA SER A 119 9.64 20.03 21.27
C SER A 119 9.85 19.16 20.04
N LYS A 120 10.96 18.40 19.98
CA LYS A 120 11.23 17.46 18.89
C LYS A 120 10.18 16.35 18.87
N TRP A 121 9.68 16.04 17.68
CA TRP A 121 8.76 14.96 17.43
C TRP A 121 9.41 13.61 17.71
N VAL A 122 8.65 12.73 18.35
CA VAL A 122 9.01 11.35 18.62
C VAL A 122 7.81 10.45 18.36
N VAL A 123 8.08 9.16 18.12
CA VAL A 123 7.03 8.15 18.05
C VAL A 123 6.95 7.44 19.38
N VAL A 124 5.74 7.33 19.93
CA VAL A 124 5.46 6.74 21.24
C VAL A 124 4.61 5.49 21.05
N SER A 125 4.99 4.42 21.73
CA SER A 125 4.27 3.16 21.75
C SER A 125 3.79 2.86 23.17
N ASP A 126 2.50 2.57 23.28
CA ASP A 126 1.81 2.13 24.49
C ASP A 126 0.70 1.13 24.10
N ASP A 127 -0.34 0.99 24.92
CA ASP A 127 -1.49 0.12 24.65
C ASP A 127 -2.45 0.66 23.58
N PHE A 128 -2.18 1.85 23.01
CA PHE A 128 -2.96 2.36 21.89
C PHE A 128 -2.80 1.43 20.66
N PRO A 129 -3.87 1.22 19.86
CA PRO A 129 -3.84 0.34 18.67
C PRO A 129 -2.88 0.77 17.54
N GLY A 130 -2.08 1.82 17.74
CA GLY A 130 -0.99 2.25 16.86
C GLY A 130 0.11 2.95 17.67
N LYS A 131 1.25 3.25 17.04
CA LYS A 131 2.26 4.12 17.68
C LYS A 131 1.93 5.56 17.32
N TRP A 132 1.89 6.46 18.28
CA TRP A 132 1.42 7.84 18.08
C TRP A 132 2.55 8.86 18.15
N LEU A 133 2.30 10.06 17.65
CA LEU A 133 3.30 11.14 17.64
C LEU A 133 3.21 11.97 18.92
N GLY A 134 4.34 12.10 19.59
CA GLY A 134 4.52 12.99 20.73
C GLY A 134 5.71 13.92 20.53
N ILE A 135 6.02 14.68 21.58
CA ILE A 135 7.24 15.47 21.68
C ILE A 135 8.05 15.09 22.92
N GLY A 136 9.32 15.45 22.95
CA GLY A 136 10.18 15.26 24.13
C GLY A 136 10.98 13.95 24.10
N GLY A 137 11.35 13.45 25.26
CA GLY A 137 12.13 12.23 25.48
C GLY A 137 11.41 11.23 26.38
N ALA A 138 12.09 10.14 26.75
CA ALA A 138 11.48 9.06 27.52
C ALA A 138 10.88 9.51 28.87
N GLY A 139 11.48 10.50 29.53
CA GLY A 139 10.95 11.05 30.80
C GLY A 139 9.63 11.80 30.65
N ASP A 140 9.30 12.28 29.45
CA ASP A 140 8.06 12.99 29.17
C ASP A 140 6.88 12.02 28.92
N HIS A 141 7.17 10.72 28.76
CA HIS A 141 6.17 9.68 28.48
C HIS A 141 6.24 8.53 29.51
N PRO A 142 5.89 8.76 30.79
CA PRO A 142 5.99 7.74 31.84
C PRO A 142 5.19 6.47 31.51
N GLY A 143 5.83 5.31 31.66
CA GLY A 143 5.21 4.00 31.38
C GLY A 143 5.06 3.66 29.89
N LYS A 144 5.58 4.51 28.99
CA LYS A 144 5.47 4.31 27.53
C LYS A 144 6.85 4.19 26.90
N LYS A 145 6.90 3.59 25.70
CA LYS A 145 8.15 3.42 24.95
C LYS A 145 8.29 4.51 23.90
N VAL A 146 9.31 5.34 24.03
CA VAL A 146 9.73 6.29 22.98
C VAL A 146 10.60 5.56 21.97
N ILE A 147 10.30 5.76 20.68
CA ILE A 147 10.94 5.10 19.55
C ILE A 147 11.65 6.18 18.73
N THR A 148 12.97 6.02 18.59
CA THR A 148 13.83 6.92 17.81
C THR A 148 13.90 6.49 16.34
N GLY A 149 13.93 7.47 15.46
CA GLY A 149 14.03 7.30 14.00
C GLY A 149 14.15 8.66 13.33
N THR A 150 14.05 8.70 12.00
CA THR A 150 14.09 9.95 11.22
C THR A 150 12.77 10.18 10.52
N PHE A 151 12.40 11.45 10.32
CA PHE A 151 11.23 11.80 9.52
C PHE A 151 11.65 12.16 8.10
N ASN A 152 10.75 12.07 7.15
CA ASN A 152 10.86 12.70 5.84
C ASN A 152 9.49 13.14 5.35
N ILE A 153 9.48 13.98 4.30
CA ILE A 153 8.27 14.46 3.65
C ILE A 153 8.24 13.89 2.24
N GLN A 154 7.07 13.42 1.80
CA GLN A 154 6.85 12.88 0.46
C GLN A 154 5.63 13.53 -0.19
N LYS A 155 5.62 13.65 -1.52
CA LYS A 155 4.43 14.06 -2.25
C LYS A 155 3.30 13.05 -2.06
N TYR A 156 2.07 13.54 -1.93
CA TYR A 156 0.87 12.72 -1.76
C TYR A 156 -0.40 13.48 -2.18
N ASN A 157 -1.16 12.95 -3.14
CA ASN A 157 -2.46 13.49 -3.59
C ASN A 157 -2.48 15.01 -3.85
N GLY A 158 -1.44 15.54 -4.50
CA GLY A 158 -1.28 16.97 -4.80
C GLY A 158 -0.69 17.82 -3.66
N GLY A 159 -0.63 17.27 -2.45
CA GLY A 159 0.05 17.86 -1.29
C GLY A 159 1.22 17.01 -0.83
N TYR A 160 1.38 16.89 0.49
CA TYR A 160 2.48 16.17 1.12
C TYR A 160 2.01 15.29 2.28
N LYS A 161 2.81 14.27 2.60
CA LYS A 161 2.66 13.43 3.79
C LYS A 161 3.96 13.37 4.58
N PHE A 162 3.86 13.15 5.88
CA PHE A 162 5.00 12.80 6.72
C PHE A 162 5.20 11.29 6.76
N VAL A 163 6.47 10.89 6.78
CA VAL A 163 6.90 9.50 6.89
C VAL A 163 7.93 9.42 8.01
N PHE A 164 7.82 8.42 8.87
CA PHE A 164 8.76 8.11 9.94
C PHE A 164 9.50 6.81 9.63
N CYS A 165 10.82 6.81 9.73
CA CYS A 165 11.68 5.68 9.40
C CYS A 165 12.53 5.25 10.60
N LEU A 166 12.44 3.97 10.95
CA LEU A 166 13.31 3.32 11.96
C LEU A 166 14.68 2.99 11.37
N SER A 167 14.71 2.71 10.08
CA SER A 167 15.90 2.40 9.30
C SER A 167 15.67 2.85 7.86
N THR A 168 16.68 2.72 7.00
CA THR A 168 16.56 3.01 5.57
C THR A 168 15.53 2.14 4.84
N SER A 169 15.16 0.98 5.40
CA SER A 169 14.23 0.03 4.79
C SER A 169 12.90 -0.12 5.52
N THR A 170 12.75 0.50 6.70
CA THR A 170 11.57 0.34 7.54
C THR A 170 10.98 1.70 7.88
N CYS A 171 9.91 2.07 7.17
CA CYS A 171 9.21 3.33 7.32
C CYS A 171 7.72 3.14 7.64
N TYR A 172 7.08 4.22 8.07
CA TYR A 172 5.69 4.29 8.52
C TYR A 172 5.12 5.62 8.07
N ASP A 173 3.97 5.61 7.42
CA ASP A 173 3.26 6.84 7.10
C ASP A 173 2.63 7.39 8.38
N ILE A 174 2.49 8.72 8.46
CA ILE A 174 1.79 9.38 9.56
C ILE A 174 0.39 9.76 9.10
N ALA A 175 -0.62 9.22 9.78
CA ALA A 175 -2.03 9.55 9.58
C ALA A 175 -2.63 10.18 10.83
N THR A 176 -3.88 10.61 10.72
CA THR A 176 -4.68 11.04 11.85
C THR A 176 -5.74 9.99 12.17
N LYS A 177 -6.08 9.85 13.45
CA LYS A 177 -7.16 9.00 13.92
C LYS A 177 -7.96 9.76 14.96
N ASP A 178 -9.28 9.75 14.77
CA ASP A 178 -10.21 10.19 15.79
C ASP A 178 -10.33 9.10 16.86
N ASP A 179 -9.95 9.42 18.09
CA ASP A 179 -10.07 8.57 19.27
C ASP A 179 -11.01 9.16 20.33
N GLY A 180 -11.80 10.17 19.97
CA GLY A 180 -12.78 10.81 20.86
C GLY A 180 -12.18 11.80 21.86
N GLU A 181 -10.92 12.20 21.70
CA GLU A 181 -10.26 13.23 22.52
C GLU A 181 -10.41 14.64 21.93
N THR A 182 -9.63 15.60 22.43
CA THR A 182 -9.67 17.03 22.04
C THR A 182 -9.30 17.31 20.58
N GLY A 183 -8.85 16.30 19.83
CA GLY A 183 -8.44 16.40 18.43
C GLY A 183 -8.26 15.01 17.82
N ARG A 184 -7.76 14.95 16.59
CA ARG A 184 -7.38 13.68 15.95
C ARG A 184 -5.92 13.40 16.23
N ARG A 185 -5.62 12.28 16.87
CA ARG A 185 -4.24 11.88 17.19
C ARG A 185 -3.45 11.55 15.94
N LEU A 186 -2.22 12.07 15.83
CA LEU A 186 -1.31 11.64 14.78
C LEU A 186 -0.69 10.30 15.17
N TYR A 187 -0.71 9.34 14.25
CA TYR A 187 -0.15 8.02 14.49
C TYR A 187 0.58 7.46 13.28
N SER A 188 1.66 6.74 13.57
CA SER A 188 2.39 5.96 12.59
C SER A 188 1.63 4.65 12.35
N PHE A 189 1.46 4.31 11.09
CA PHE A 189 0.94 3.02 10.66
C PHE A 189 1.89 2.44 9.62
N PRO A 190 2.01 1.10 9.50
CA PRO A 190 2.93 0.50 8.54
C PRO A 190 2.77 1.13 7.17
N THR A 191 3.86 1.47 6.49
CA THR A 191 3.83 1.75 5.04
C THR A 191 3.48 0.47 4.27
N THR A 192 2.31 -0.08 4.50
CA THR A 192 1.61 -0.95 3.57
C THR A 192 0.79 -0.02 2.71
N PHE A 193 1.40 0.55 1.66
CA PHE A 193 0.75 1.28 0.55
C PHE A 193 -0.70 1.71 0.84
N SER A 194 -0.90 2.62 1.81
CA SER A 194 -2.22 3.16 2.13
C SER A 194 -2.50 4.30 1.16
N ARG A 195 -2.79 3.93 -0.09
CA ARG A 195 -3.38 4.87 -1.05
C ARG A 195 -4.80 5.17 -0.59
N VAL A 196 -5.22 6.44 -0.72
CA VAL A 196 -6.66 6.74 -0.91
C VAL A 196 -7.18 5.75 -1.95
N PRO A 197 -8.40 5.21 -1.83
CA PRO A 197 -8.96 4.34 -2.85
C PRO A 197 -8.83 4.98 -4.24
N GLU A 198 -7.79 4.60 -4.98
CA GLU A 198 -7.53 5.00 -6.35
C GLU A 198 -8.38 4.14 -7.25
N GLN A 199 -8.91 4.71 -8.33
CA GLN A 199 -9.64 3.93 -9.30
C GLN A 199 -8.73 2.86 -9.90
N VAL A 200 -9.14 1.60 -9.82
CA VAL A 200 -8.41 0.50 -10.44
C VAL A 200 -8.56 0.65 -11.95
N LEU A 201 -7.43 0.65 -12.65
CA LEU A 201 -7.36 0.75 -14.11
C LEU A 201 -7.02 -0.60 -14.72
N ASP A 202 -7.57 -0.89 -15.89
CA ASP A 202 -7.20 -2.04 -16.69
C ASP A 202 -5.85 -1.84 -17.42
N SER A 203 -5.42 -2.86 -18.15
CA SER A 203 -4.18 -2.87 -18.91
C SER A 203 -4.10 -1.77 -19.99
N GLN A 204 -5.22 -1.17 -20.37
CA GLN A 204 -5.33 -0.05 -21.31
C GLN A 204 -5.47 1.29 -20.58
N SER A 205 -5.24 1.32 -19.27
CA SER A 205 -5.43 2.50 -18.40
C SER A 205 -6.89 2.99 -18.33
N SER A 206 -7.86 2.14 -18.66
CA SER A 206 -9.28 2.46 -18.57
C SER A 206 -9.84 2.11 -17.19
N SER A 207 -10.73 2.96 -16.69
CA SER A 207 -11.36 2.81 -15.38
C SER A 207 -12.16 1.53 -15.26
N THR A 208 -11.79 0.66 -14.31
CA THR A 208 -12.53 -0.58 -14.06
C THR A 208 -13.85 -0.32 -13.34
N SER A 209 -14.86 -1.11 -13.69
CA SER A 209 -16.25 -0.93 -13.25
C SER A 209 -16.87 -2.26 -12.86
N SER A 210 -17.76 -2.23 -11.87
CA SER A 210 -18.54 -3.41 -11.46
C SER A 210 -19.55 -3.90 -12.52
N ALA A 211 -19.80 -3.11 -13.57
CA ALA A 211 -20.67 -3.49 -14.68
C ALA A 211 -19.97 -4.36 -15.73
N GLU A 212 -18.64 -4.27 -15.78
CA GLU A 212 -17.82 -4.89 -16.81
C GLU A 212 -17.20 -6.20 -16.33
N LYS A 213 -16.60 -6.94 -17.26
CA LYS A 213 -15.95 -8.22 -17.03
C LYS A 213 -14.46 -8.07 -17.31
N TYR A 214 -13.62 -8.74 -16.52
CA TYR A 214 -12.17 -8.64 -16.67
C TYR A 214 -11.50 -10.01 -16.57
N TYR A 215 -10.46 -10.25 -17.35
CA TYR A 215 -9.50 -11.32 -17.08
C TYR A 215 -8.44 -10.83 -16.09
N ILE A 216 -8.00 -11.70 -15.19
CA ILE A 216 -6.86 -11.45 -14.30
C ILE A 216 -5.67 -12.22 -14.87
N LEU A 217 -4.65 -11.51 -15.34
CA LEU A 217 -3.41 -12.08 -15.88
C LEU A 217 -2.19 -11.53 -15.13
N PRO A 218 -1.07 -12.26 -15.09
CA PRO A 218 0.19 -11.74 -14.57
C PRO A 218 0.54 -10.41 -15.22
N PHE A 219 1.08 -9.47 -14.43
CA PHE A 219 1.47 -8.16 -14.96
C PHE A 219 2.58 -8.27 -16.01
N TYR A 220 3.60 -9.08 -15.72
CA TYR A 220 4.66 -9.42 -16.67
C TYR A 220 4.26 -10.65 -17.48
N SER A 221 4.19 -10.50 -18.81
CA SER A 221 4.11 -11.62 -19.75
C SER A 221 5.37 -12.49 -19.71
N GLY A 222 5.26 -13.76 -20.07
CA GLY A 222 6.36 -14.73 -20.03
C GLY A 222 6.13 -15.84 -18.99
N PRO A 223 7.18 -16.47 -18.43
CA PRO A 223 7.12 -17.76 -17.71
C PRO A 223 6.28 -17.74 -16.41
N THR A 224 5.73 -16.56 -16.08
CA THR A 224 4.75 -16.33 -15.03
C THR A 224 3.40 -16.99 -15.32
N GLY A 225 3.09 -17.36 -16.57
CA GLY A 225 1.91 -18.14 -16.99
C GLY A 225 0.72 -17.30 -17.48
N GLY A 226 -0.45 -17.91 -17.59
CA GLY A 226 -1.68 -17.27 -18.09
C GLY A 226 -2.61 -16.76 -16.98
N GLY A 227 -3.89 -16.64 -17.31
CA GLY A 227 -4.91 -16.11 -16.40
C GLY A 227 -5.43 -17.09 -15.35
N VAL A 228 -6.46 -16.66 -14.62
CA VAL A 228 -7.07 -17.44 -13.53
C VAL A 228 -8.38 -18.09 -13.98
N ALA A 229 -8.60 -19.34 -13.58
CA ALA A 229 -9.80 -20.10 -13.90
C ALA A 229 -10.23 -21.00 -12.74
N ALA A 230 -11.47 -21.46 -12.79
CA ALA A 230 -11.95 -22.49 -11.88
C ALA A 230 -11.44 -23.86 -12.37
N GLY A 231 -10.88 -24.67 -11.49
CA GLY A 231 -10.30 -25.97 -11.83
C GLY A 231 -10.37 -26.98 -10.69
N LYS A 232 -10.01 -28.23 -11.02
CA LYS A 232 -9.99 -29.36 -10.07
C LYS A 232 -8.67 -29.41 -9.34
N THR A 233 -8.72 -29.77 -8.06
CA THR A 233 -7.55 -30.10 -7.26
C THR A 233 -7.84 -31.29 -6.36
N GLY A 234 -6.85 -32.17 -6.17
CA GLY A 234 -6.99 -33.40 -5.41
C GLY A 234 -8.19 -34.23 -5.87
N ASN A 235 -8.94 -34.79 -4.92
CA ASN A 235 -10.08 -35.67 -5.21
C ASN A 235 -11.40 -34.91 -5.50
N SER A 236 -11.35 -33.62 -5.78
CA SER A 236 -12.56 -32.85 -6.10
C SER A 236 -13.13 -33.26 -7.46
N THR A 237 -14.41 -33.62 -7.50
CA THR A 237 -15.13 -33.90 -8.75
C THR A 237 -15.57 -32.61 -9.47
N CYS A 238 -15.55 -31.48 -8.77
CA CYS A 238 -15.99 -30.18 -9.26
C CYS A 238 -14.83 -29.19 -9.41
N ASP A 239 -14.92 -28.31 -10.41
CA ASP A 239 -13.97 -27.23 -10.69
C ASP A 239 -14.19 -26.08 -9.70
N ALA A 240 -13.92 -26.34 -8.42
CA ALA A 240 -14.22 -25.42 -7.33
C ALA A 240 -12.98 -24.69 -6.78
N THR A 241 -11.80 -24.88 -7.37
CA THR A 241 -10.56 -24.23 -6.92
C THR A 241 -10.16 -23.13 -7.90
N VAL A 242 -9.71 -21.98 -7.41
CA VAL A 242 -9.17 -20.92 -8.27
C VAL A 242 -7.71 -21.21 -8.55
N LEU A 243 -7.41 -21.53 -9.82
CA LEU A 243 -6.08 -21.85 -10.31
C LEU A 243 -5.62 -20.80 -11.33
N GLN A 244 -4.33 -20.47 -11.29
CA GLN A 244 -3.65 -19.77 -12.37
C GLN A 244 -3.00 -20.79 -13.31
N THR A 245 -3.32 -20.70 -14.60
CA THR A 245 -2.78 -21.60 -15.62
C THR A 245 -1.31 -21.30 -15.91
N SER A 246 -0.51 -22.32 -16.21
CA SER A 246 0.88 -22.14 -16.69
C SER A 246 0.95 -21.72 -18.16
N ASP A 247 -0.12 -21.90 -18.93
CA ASP A 247 -0.18 -21.53 -20.35
C ASP A 247 -0.46 -20.03 -20.52
N GLU A 248 0.55 -19.29 -20.93
CA GLU A 248 0.49 -17.84 -21.17
C GLU A 248 -0.58 -17.42 -22.20
N SER A 249 -0.93 -18.30 -23.14
CA SER A 249 -1.94 -18.02 -24.16
C SER A 249 -3.38 -18.11 -23.61
N ASN A 250 -3.55 -18.79 -22.48
CA ASN A 250 -4.84 -19.00 -21.85
C ASN A 250 -5.15 -17.85 -20.89
N ARG A 251 -6.15 -17.03 -21.24
CA ARG A 251 -6.60 -15.88 -20.44
C ARG A 251 -7.41 -16.26 -19.20
N GLY A 252 -7.77 -17.53 -19.06
CA GLY A 252 -8.61 -18.03 -17.98
C GLY A 252 -10.07 -17.61 -18.12
N HIS A 253 -10.79 -17.58 -17.00
CA HIS A 253 -12.19 -17.18 -16.93
C HIS A 253 -12.30 -15.72 -16.52
N ALA A 254 -13.21 -14.99 -17.17
CA ALA A 254 -13.49 -13.61 -16.80
C ALA A 254 -14.16 -13.53 -15.42
N VAL A 255 -13.83 -12.49 -14.65
CA VAL A 255 -14.41 -12.18 -13.35
C VAL A 255 -15.24 -10.90 -13.39
N LYS A 256 -16.14 -10.79 -12.43
CA LYS A 256 -16.82 -9.55 -12.05
C LYS A 256 -16.50 -9.23 -10.59
N CYS A 257 -16.32 -7.95 -10.31
CA CYS A 257 -16.16 -7.45 -8.96
C CYS A 257 -17.41 -6.65 -8.58
N SER A 258 -17.96 -6.89 -7.39
CA SER A 258 -19.12 -6.15 -6.90
C SER A 258 -18.90 -5.65 -5.47
N ARG A 259 -19.60 -4.57 -5.11
CA ARG A 259 -19.49 -3.93 -3.79
C ARG A 259 -20.86 -3.87 -3.12
N GLY A 260 -21.26 -4.97 -2.50
CA GLY A 260 -22.56 -5.07 -1.81
C GLY A 260 -23.74 -4.69 -2.73
N GLY A 261 -23.69 -5.09 -4.00
CA GLY A 261 -24.72 -4.78 -5.00
C GLY A 261 -24.70 -3.37 -5.61
N ARG A 262 -23.77 -2.49 -5.21
CA ARG A 262 -23.63 -1.15 -5.80
C ARG A 262 -22.92 -1.20 -7.15
N LYS A 263 -23.48 -0.52 -8.14
CA LYS A 263 -22.82 -0.28 -9.44
C LYS A 263 -21.86 0.90 -9.34
N GLY A 264 -20.71 0.82 -10.00
CA GLY A 264 -19.77 1.94 -10.11
C GLY A 264 -18.33 1.52 -10.32
N GLY A 265 -17.43 2.50 -10.23
CA GLY A 265 -15.98 2.28 -10.32
C GLY A 265 -15.46 1.38 -9.20
N ILE A 266 -14.45 0.58 -9.53
CA ILE A 266 -13.71 -0.23 -8.55
C ILE A 266 -12.51 0.60 -8.06
N PHE A 267 -12.31 0.64 -6.75
CA PHE A 267 -11.24 1.42 -6.14
C PHE A 267 -10.36 0.53 -5.25
N THR A 268 -9.08 0.86 -5.19
CA THR A 268 -8.10 0.13 -4.37
C THR A 268 -8.47 0.20 -2.88
N GLY A 269 -8.10 -0.82 -2.11
CA GLY A 269 -8.39 -0.91 -0.67
C GLY A 269 -9.87 -1.01 -0.29
N THR A 270 -10.78 -1.00 -1.26
CA THR A 270 -12.23 -1.11 -1.01
C THR A 270 -12.63 -2.59 -0.93
N PRO A 271 -13.48 -2.99 0.03
CA PRO A 271 -14.03 -4.34 0.09
C PRO A 271 -14.85 -4.70 -1.15
N LEU A 272 -14.60 -5.88 -1.71
CA LEU A 272 -15.19 -6.42 -2.93
C LEU A 272 -15.55 -7.89 -2.75
N ASP A 273 -16.63 -8.28 -3.42
CA ASP A 273 -16.88 -9.67 -3.81
C ASP A 273 -16.33 -9.87 -5.22
N ILE A 274 -15.63 -10.98 -5.43
CA ILE A 274 -15.12 -11.39 -6.74
C ILE A 274 -15.86 -12.67 -7.13
N GLU A 275 -16.32 -12.77 -8.37
CA GLU A 275 -16.95 -13.99 -8.90
C GLU A 275 -16.58 -14.21 -10.35
N PHE A 276 -16.43 -15.47 -10.77
CA PHE A 276 -16.38 -15.75 -12.20
C PHE A 276 -17.71 -15.44 -12.87
N VAL A 277 -17.66 -14.96 -14.10
CA VAL A 277 -18.86 -14.69 -14.92
C VAL A 277 -19.68 -15.97 -15.09
N ASP A 278 -18.99 -17.08 -15.35
CA ASP A 278 -19.59 -18.40 -15.49
C ASP A 278 -19.22 -19.28 -14.30
N LYS A 279 -20.16 -20.10 -13.84
CA LYS A 279 -19.92 -21.12 -12.82
C LYS A 279 -20.01 -22.51 -13.45
N PRO A 280 -19.20 -23.49 -13.00
CA PRO A 280 -19.44 -24.88 -13.36
C PRO A 280 -20.79 -25.34 -12.82
N SER A 281 -21.45 -26.26 -13.52
CA SER A 281 -22.80 -26.74 -13.18
C SER A 281 -22.86 -27.33 -11.76
N CYS A 282 -21.77 -27.98 -11.33
CA CYS A 282 -21.62 -28.60 -10.02
C CYS A 282 -21.48 -27.61 -8.86
N ALA A 283 -20.96 -26.40 -9.08
CA ALA A 283 -20.75 -25.42 -8.01
C ALA A 283 -22.04 -24.67 -7.69
N SER A 284 -22.29 -24.38 -6.41
CA SER A 284 -23.46 -23.60 -6.01
C SER A 284 -23.40 -22.12 -6.43
N SER A 285 -22.19 -21.58 -6.58
CA SER A 285 -21.92 -20.19 -6.99
C SER A 285 -20.53 -20.08 -7.63
N SER A 286 -20.28 -19.04 -8.44
CA SER A 286 -18.95 -18.65 -8.91
C SER A 286 -18.25 -17.65 -7.99
N LYS A 287 -18.87 -17.24 -6.87
CA LYS A 287 -18.29 -16.32 -5.90
C LYS A 287 -17.05 -16.92 -5.25
N TRP A 288 -15.99 -16.13 -5.22
CA TRP A 288 -14.73 -16.51 -4.61
C TRP A 288 -14.86 -16.55 -3.10
N VAL A 289 -14.28 -17.57 -2.50
CA VAL A 289 -14.23 -17.80 -1.06
C VAL A 289 -12.84 -18.28 -0.65
N VAL A 290 -12.46 -18.07 0.61
CA VAL A 290 -11.23 -18.65 1.14
C VAL A 290 -11.56 -19.94 1.88
N VAL A 291 -10.91 -21.03 1.49
CA VAL A 291 -11.07 -22.36 2.05
C VAL A 291 -9.85 -22.72 2.90
N SER A 292 -10.10 -23.39 4.01
CA SER A 292 -9.10 -23.92 4.92
C SER A 292 -9.39 -25.40 5.12
N ASP A 293 -8.43 -26.24 4.76
CA ASP A 293 -8.41 -27.68 4.97
C ASP A 293 -6.99 -28.13 5.38
N ASN A 294 -6.59 -29.35 5.04
CA ASN A 294 -5.26 -29.89 5.34
C ASN A 294 -4.17 -29.42 4.37
N PHE A 295 -4.49 -28.57 3.39
CA PHE A 295 -3.49 -27.96 2.53
C PHE A 295 -2.62 -26.96 3.33
N PRO A 296 -1.30 -26.81 3.03
CA PRO A 296 -0.39 -26.01 3.86
C PRO A 296 -0.82 -24.56 4.03
N GLU A 297 -1.33 -23.93 2.96
CA GLU A 297 -1.91 -22.59 2.99
C GLU A 297 -3.44 -22.60 2.89
N LYS A 298 -4.06 -21.51 3.36
CA LYS A 298 -5.47 -21.26 3.03
C LYS A 298 -5.54 -20.84 1.57
N TRP A 299 -6.54 -21.30 0.85
CA TRP A 299 -6.59 -21.15 -0.60
C TRP A 299 -7.92 -20.60 -1.10
N VAL A 300 -7.92 -20.07 -2.32
CA VAL A 300 -9.10 -19.45 -2.93
C VAL A 300 -9.84 -20.48 -3.77
N GLY A 301 -11.14 -20.60 -3.52
CA GLY A 301 -12.05 -21.43 -4.29
C GLY A 301 -13.31 -20.65 -4.69
N ILE A 302 -14.28 -21.33 -5.29
CA ILE A 302 -15.59 -20.79 -5.63
C ILE A 302 -16.75 -21.58 -5.01
N GLY A 303 -17.85 -20.90 -4.71
CA GLY A 303 -19.08 -21.53 -4.24
C GLY A 303 -19.38 -21.23 -2.77
N GLY A 304 -19.96 -22.21 -2.08
CA GLY A 304 -20.41 -22.10 -0.71
C GLY A 304 -20.14 -23.37 0.11
N ALA A 305 -20.65 -23.42 1.34
CA ALA A 305 -20.32 -24.50 2.28
C ALA A 305 -20.63 -25.92 1.75
N ARG A 306 -21.68 -26.05 0.94
CA ARG A 306 -22.07 -27.31 0.28
C ARG A 306 -21.04 -27.83 -0.73
N ASP A 307 -20.24 -26.95 -1.32
CA ASP A 307 -19.24 -27.31 -2.32
C ASP A 307 -17.95 -27.82 -1.68
N TYR A 308 -17.80 -27.67 -0.35
CA TYR A 308 -16.63 -28.10 0.40
C TYR A 308 -16.96 -28.96 1.64
N PRO A 309 -17.50 -30.18 1.46
CA PRO A 309 -17.76 -31.08 2.57
C PRO A 309 -16.50 -31.34 3.41
N GLY A 310 -16.60 -31.17 4.72
CA GLY A 310 -15.49 -31.39 5.65
C GLY A 310 -14.42 -30.29 5.66
N LYS A 311 -14.56 -29.22 4.87
CA LYS A 311 -13.63 -28.07 4.88
C LYS A 311 -14.28 -26.84 5.53
N LYS A 312 -13.46 -25.86 5.91
CA LYS A 312 -13.93 -24.61 6.53
C LYS A 312 -13.80 -23.45 5.55
N ILE A 313 -14.89 -22.73 5.31
CA ILE A 313 -14.86 -21.45 4.62
C ILE A 313 -14.54 -20.35 5.63
N ARG A 314 -13.59 -19.49 5.29
CA ARG A 314 -13.24 -18.30 6.07
C ARG A 314 -14.07 -17.11 5.57
N HIS A 315 -14.77 -16.48 6.49
CA HIS A 315 -15.48 -15.22 6.22
C HIS A 315 -14.49 -14.06 6.10
N GLY A 316 -14.80 -13.14 5.20
CA GLY A 316 -14.00 -11.96 4.92
C GLY A 316 -14.36 -11.35 3.57
N THR A 317 -13.61 -10.34 3.16
CA THR A 317 -13.81 -9.62 1.90
C THR A 317 -12.49 -9.52 1.14
N PHE A 318 -12.57 -9.55 -0.19
CA PHE A 318 -11.42 -9.27 -1.03
C PHE A 318 -11.24 -7.77 -1.22
N ASN A 319 -10.04 -7.33 -1.58
CA ASN A 319 -9.79 -6.00 -2.12
C ASN A 319 -8.60 -6.06 -3.09
N ILE A 320 -8.50 -5.04 -3.94
CA ILE A 320 -7.39 -4.87 -4.87
C ILE A 320 -6.48 -3.77 -4.31
N GLN A 321 -5.17 -3.98 -4.34
CA GLN A 321 -4.20 -2.97 -3.96
C GLN A 321 -3.19 -2.77 -5.08
N LYS A 322 -2.62 -1.57 -5.16
CA LYS A 322 -1.46 -1.33 -6.02
C LYS A 322 -0.26 -2.10 -5.50
N PHE A 323 0.49 -2.70 -6.40
CA PHE A 323 1.66 -3.48 -6.07
C PHE A 323 2.63 -3.41 -7.25
N ASP A 324 3.83 -2.89 -6.99
CA ASP A 324 4.83 -2.58 -8.00
C ASP A 324 4.24 -1.81 -9.21
N ALA A 325 4.20 -2.42 -10.38
CA ALA A 325 3.70 -1.79 -11.60
C ALA A 325 2.21 -2.12 -11.86
N GLY A 326 1.72 -3.23 -11.30
CA GLY A 326 0.35 -3.69 -11.41
C GLY A 326 -0.44 -3.59 -10.11
N TYR A 327 -1.15 -4.67 -9.82
CA TYR A 327 -1.99 -4.83 -8.65
C TYR A 327 -1.77 -6.17 -7.97
N LYS A 328 -2.18 -6.26 -6.71
CA LYS A 328 -2.30 -7.51 -5.96
C LYS A 328 -3.70 -7.67 -5.38
N LEU A 329 -4.11 -8.91 -5.19
CA LEU A 329 -5.33 -9.23 -4.45
C LEU A 329 -5.01 -9.42 -2.97
N VAL A 330 -5.92 -8.97 -2.12
CA VAL A 330 -5.82 -9.09 -0.67
C VAL A 330 -7.14 -9.62 -0.14
N PHE A 331 -7.07 -10.54 0.83
CA PHE A 331 -8.23 -11.04 1.55
C PHE A 331 -8.18 -10.57 3.01
N CYS A 332 -9.23 -9.90 3.47
CA CYS A 332 -9.36 -9.42 4.84
C CYS A 332 -10.42 -10.23 5.58
N ALA A 333 -10.00 -11.05 6.55
CA ALA A 333 -10.90 -11.79 7.43
C ALA A 333 -11.60 -10.86 8.44
N THR A 334 -10.91 -9.78 8.82
CA THR A 334 -11.46 -8.67 9.61
C THR A 334 -10.89 -7.36 9.07
N THR A 335 -11.37 -6.21 9.56
CA THR A 335 -10.80 -4.90 9.21
C THR A 335 -9.33 -4.73 9.59
N ARG A 336 -8.79 -5.58 10.48
CA ARG A 336 -7.41 -5.51 10.98
C ARG A 336 -6.53 -6.68 10.54
N THR A 337 -7.12 -7.70 9.91
CA THR A 337 -6.41 -8.94 9.58
C THR A 337 -6.60 -9.25 8.10
N CYS A 338 -5.59 -8.90 7.32
CA CYS A 338 -5.56 -9.07 5.87
C CYS A 338 -4.34 -9.88 5.45
N TYR A 339 -4.49 -10.62 4.35
CA TYR A 339 -3.47 -11.49 3.77
C TYR A 339 -3.38 -11.21 2.28
N ASP A 340 -2.16 -11.13 1.75
CA ASP A 340 -1.96 -11.08 0.31
C ASP A 340 -2.34 -12.42 -0.31
N ILE A 341 -2.78 -12.37 -1.57
CA ILE A 341 -3.04 -13.56 -2.38
C ILE A 341 -1.87 -13.77 -3.31
N GLY A 342 -1.21 -14.91 -3.16
CA GLY A 342 -0.11 -15.37 -4.00
C GLY A 342 -0.46 -16.67 -4.70
N ARG A 343 0.58 -17.39 -5.13
CA ARG A 343 0.48 -18.62 -5.93
C ARG A 343 1.23 -19.75 -5.25
N HIS A 344 0.68 -20.96 -5.32
CA HIS A 344 1.31 -22.20 -4.89
C HIS A 344 1.15 -23.24 -5.99
N ASP A 345 2.24 -23.88 -6.44
CA ASP A 345 2.18 -24.87 -7.52
C ASP A 345 1.41 -26.12 -7.09
N ASP A 346 0.45 -26.55 -7.90
CA ASP A 346 -0.47 -27.65 -7.61
C ASP A 346 -0.71 -28.49 -8.89
N GLU A 347 -1.41 -29.61 -8.78
CA GLU A 347 -1.49 -30.65 -9.82
C GLU A 347 -1.95 -30.13 -11.20
N ASN A 348 -2.89 -29.17 -11.23
CA ASN A 348 -3.51 -28.66 -12.46
C ASN A 348 -3.23 -27.17 -12.71
N GLY A 349 -2.16 -26.63 -12.11
CA GLY A 349 -1.80 -25.23 -12.19
C GLY A 349 -1.48 -24.65 -10.82
N ARG A 350 -1.43 -23.32 -10.70
CA ARG A 350 -1.02 -22.68 -9.45
C ARG A 350 -2.23 -22.25 -8.65
N ARG A 351 -2.45 -22.85 -7.49
CA ARG A 351 -3.52 -22.46 -6.58
C ARG A 351 -3.29 -21.04 -6.09
N LEU A 352 -4.34 -20.22 -6.08
CA LEU A 352 -4.29 -18.95 -5.39
C LEU A 352 -4.40 -19.18 -3.88
N VAL A 353 -3.43 -18.65 -3.11
CA VAL A 353 -3.29 -18.92 -1.68
C VAL A 353 -3.06 -17.65 -0.87
N LEU A 354 -3.45 -17.66 0.40
CA LEU A 354 -3.11 -16.61 1.35
C LEU A 354 -1.64 -16.75 1.76
N THR A 355 -0.83 -15.74 1.49
CA THR A 355 0.62 -15.76 1.73
C THR A 355 1.16 -14.34 1.95
N ASN A 356 2.45 -14.22 2.26
CA ASN A 356 3.19 -12.96 2.30
C ASN A 356 3.91 -12.65 0.97
N LYS A 357 3.77 -13.51 -0.04
CA LYS A 357 4.34 -13.35 -1.39
C LYS A 357 3.22 -13.08 -2.41
N PRO A 358 2.84 -11.82 -2.65
CA PRO A 358 1.70 -11.49 -3.51
C PRO A 358 1.92 -11.92 -4.96
N PHE A 359 0.82 -12.25 -5.63
CA PHE A 359 0.75 -12.39 -7.08
C PHE A 359 0.43 -11.03 -7.71
N GLU A 360 1.39 -10.49 -8.46
CA GLU A 360 1.20 -9.25 -9.22
C GLU A 360 0.44 -9.53 -10.53
N PHE A 361 -0.64 -8.79 -10.75
CA PHE A 361 -1.54 -8.96 -11.89
C PHE A 361 -1.93 -7.62 -12.52
N ALA A 362 -2.40 -7.69 -13.77
CA ALA A 362 -3.17 -6.65 -14.42
C ALA A 362 -4.56 -7.19 -14.81
N SER A 363 -5.57 -6.32 -14.76
CA SER A 363 -6.90 -6.64 -15.26
C SER A 363 -7.00 -6.29 -16.73
N TYR A 364 -7.53 -7.20 -17.55
CA TYR A 364 -7.74 -7.00 -18.98
C TYR A 364 -9.23 -7.01 -19.28
N TYR A 365 -9.72 -6.01 -20.00
CA TYR A 365 -11.13 -5.96 -20.40
C TYR A 365 -11.53 -7.23 -21.15
N ALA A 366 -12.64 -7.84 -20.72
CA ALA A 366 -13.23 -9.01 -21.35
C ALA A 366 -14.50 -8.60 -22.11
N PRO A 367 -14.41 -8.34 -23.43
CA PRO A 367 -15.57 -7.94 -24.21
C PRO A 367 -16.64 -9.04 -24.17
N THR A 368 -17.91 -8.64 -24.18
CA THR A 368 -19.00 -9.54 -24.50
C THR A 368 -18.78 -10.07 -25.90
N ARG A 369 -18.57 -11.39 -26.03
CA ARG A 369 -18.82 -12.03 -27.33
C ARG A 369 -20.32 -11.98 -27.52
N ASP A 370 -20.79 -10.99 -28.27
CA ASP A 370 -22.06 -11.13 -28.97
C ASP A 370 -21.84 -12.27 -29.98
N TYR A 371 -22.32 -13.45 -29.61
CA TYR A 371 -22.64 -14.47 -30.61
C TYR A 371 -23.97 -14.03 -31.20
N ASP A 372 -23.91 -13.35 -32.34
CA ASP A 372 -25.00 -13.39 -33.32
C ASP A 372 -24.95 -14.71 -34.10
#